data_AF-T0YN83-F1
#
_entry.id   AF-T0YN83-F1
#
_cell.length_a   1.000
_cell.length_b   1.000
_cell.length_c   1.000
_cell.angle_alpha   90.00
_cell.angle_beta   90.00
_cell.angle_gamma   90.00
#
_symmetry.space_group_name_H-M   'P 1'
#
loop_
_entity.id
_entity.type
_entity.pdbx_description
1 polymer ?
#
loop_
_entity_poly.entity_id
_entity_poly.type
_entity_poly.pdbx_seq_one_letter_code
_entity_poly.pdbx_strand_id
1 'polypeptide(L)'
;VAAADIILRQHFEEKNRIALIVLDSALEIALKEFLVHGVEGDRYGDDRLRKLFGDRLAVHREVQRHVDIPKDVWRRIEYFYDLRSKMIHERATVPVSDGQIRSYRAAVQVVLRRLFDLQFED
;
A
#
# COMPACT_ATOMS: atom_id res chain seq x y z
N VAL A 1 8.95 -37.26 -1.39
CA VAL A 1 9.71 -36.73 -0.25
C VAL A 1 10.47 -35.48 -0.65
N ALA A 2 11.48 -35.52 -1.53
CA ALA A 2 12.24 -34.31 -1.92
C ALA A 2 11.39 -33.10 -2.38
N ALA A 3 10.42 -33.29 -3.29
CA ALA A 3 9.55 -32.19 -3.74
C ALA A 3 8.47 -31.79 -2.71
N ALA A 4 7.96 -32.75 -1.91
CA ALA A 4 7.02 -32.48 -0.82
C ALA A 4 7.71 -31.76 0.36
N ASP A 5 8.98 -32.05 0.61
CA ASP A 5 9.85 -31.29 1.50
C ASP A 5 10.10 -29.90 0.92
N ILE A 6 10.26 -29.71 -0.39
CA ILE A 6 10.45 -28.39 -1.02
C ILE A 6 9.20 -27.48 -0.89
N ILE A 7 8.00 -28.07 -0.89
CA ILE A 7 6.74 -27.35 -0.78
C ILE A 7 6.33 -27.16 0.70
N LEU A 8 6.59 -28.12 1.59
CA LEU A 8 6.55 -27.90 3.05
C LEU A 8 7.67 -26.98 3.53
N ARG A 9 8.75 -26.81 2.76
CA ARG A 9 9.76 -25.74 2.89
C ARG A 9 9.26 -24.37 2.42
N GLN A 10 8.06 -24.27 1.84
CA GLN A 10 7.49 -23.02 1.32
C GLN A 10 6.03 -22.87 1.73
N HIS A 11 5.79 -22.85 3.04
CA HIS A 11 4.64 -22.20 3.64
C HIS A 11 5.19 -21.05 4.48
N PHE A 12 5.26 -19.83 3.92
CA PHE A 12 5.56 -18.68 4.75
C PHE A 12 4.39 -18.53 5.72
N GLU A 13 4.61 -18.89 6.99
CA GLU A 13 3.63 -18.68 8.07
C GLU A 13 3.22 -17.19 8.10
N GLU A 14 4.15 -16.31 7.74
CA GLU A 14 3.97 -14.87 7.64
C GLU A 14 3.66 -14.35 6.23
N LYS A 15 3.25 -15.20 5.28
CA LYS A 15 2.99 -14.80 3.87
C LYS A 15 2.16 -13.52 3.77
N ASN A 16 1.15 -13.38 4.63
CA ASN A 16 0.25 -12.24 4.61
C ASN A 16 0.90 -10.98 5.20
N ARG A 17 1.80 -11.13 6.17
CA ARG A 17 2.57 -9.99 6.70
C ARG A 17 3.53 -9.47 5.66
N ILE A 18 4.22 -10.36 4.96
CA ILE A 18 5.12 -10.02 3.85
C ILE A 18 4.32 -9.30 2.76
N ALA A 19 3.20 -9.89 2.33
CA ALA A 19 2.33 -9.28 1.32
C ALA A 19 1.82 -7.90 1.74
N LEU A 20 1.41 -7.72 3.01
CA LEU A 20 0.98 -6.43 3.53
C LEU A 20 2.08 -5.38 3.43
N ILE A 21 3.31 -5.69 3.88
CA ILE A 21 4.45 -4.77 3.85
C ILE A 21 4.80 -4.38 2.41
N VAL A 22 4.81 -5.36 1.49
CA VAL A 22 5.14 -5.13 0.08
C VAL A 22 4.06 -4.27 -0.60
N LEU A 23 2.79 -4.60 -0.43
CA LEU A 23 1.67 -3.82 -0.98
C LEU A 23 1.69 -2.39 -0.45
N ASP A 24 1.97 -2.23 0.84
CA ASP A 24 1.98 -0.93 1.49
C ASP A 24 3.15 -0.05 1.02
N SER A 25 4.34 -0.62 0.89
CA SER A 25 5.52 0.07 0.37
C SER A 25 5.32 0.45 -1.10
N ALA A 26 4.75 -0.46 -1.90
CA ALA A 26 4.45 -0.21 -3.31
C ALA A 26 3.45 0.94 -3.48
N LEU A 27 2.40 0.97 -2.65
CA LEU A 27 1.45 2.09 -2.63
C LEU A 27 2.13 3.40 -2.27
N GLU A 28 2.94 3.42 -1.21
CA GLU A 28 3.60 4.65 -0.75
C GLU A 28 4.59 5.21 -1.78
N ILE A 29 5.35 4.32 -2.45
CA ILE A 29 6.21 4.68 -3.57
C ILE A 29 5.38 5.23 -4.74
N ALA A 30 4.28 4.55 -5.12
CA ALA A 30 3.41 4.99 -6.19
C ALA A 30 2.82 6.39 -5.94
N LEU A 31 2.36 6.68 -4.72
CA LEU A 31 1.87 8.02 -4.36
C LEU A 31 2.99 9.07 -4.50
N LYS A 32 4.21 8.73 -4.07
CA LYS A 32 5.38 9.62 -4.23
C LYS A 32 5.69 9.88 -5.70
N GLU A 33 5.79 8.84 -6.52
CA GLU A 33 6.07 8.94 -7.97
C GLU A 33 4.99 9.78 -8.67
N PHE A 34 3.72 9.58 -8.34
CA PHE A 34 2.62 10.37 -8.88
C PHE A 34 2.75 11.86 -8.52
N LEU A 35 3.04 12.20 -7.26
CA LEU A 35 3.22 13.60 -6.87
C LEU A 35 4.43 14.24 -7.56
N VAL A 36 5.54 13.50 -7.74
CA VAL A 36 6.75 14.04 -8.36
C VAL A 36 6.63 14.20 -9.87
N HIS A 37 5.96 13.26 -10.55
CA HIS A 37 6.00 13.17 -12.01
C HIS A 37 4.63 13.30 -12.69
N GLY A 38 3.54 12.99 -11.99
CA GLY A 38 2.18 12.97 -12.53
C GLY A 38 1.38 14.25 -12.32
N VAL A 39 1.82 15.15 -11.44
CA VAL A 39 1.14 16.43 -11.16
C VAL A 39 1.80 17.56 -11.96
N GLU A 40 1.03 18.24 -12.80
CA GLU A 40 1.51 19.38 -13.58
C GLU A 40 1.63 20.65 -12.71
N GLY A 41 2.68 21.45 -12.93
CA GLY A 41 2.84 22.79 -12.35
C GLY A 41 3.28 22.83 -10.88
N ASP A 42 3.14 21.73 -10.12
CA ASP A 42 3.47 21.66 -8.70
C ASP A 42 4.76 20.85 -8.49
N ARG A 43 5.91 21.52 -8.33
CA ARG A 43 7.19 20.81 -8.12
C ARG A 43 7.32 20.40 -6.65
N TYR A 44 7.11 19.12 -6.36
CA TYR A 44 7.43 18.52 -5.07
C TYR A 44 8.95 18.27 -4.98
N GLY A 45 9.69 19.28 -4.52
CA GLY A 45 11.12 19.10 -4.20
C GLY A 45 11.33 18.25 -2.94
N ASP A 46 12.57 17.78 -2.75
CA ASP A 46 12.96 16.84 -1.68
C ASP A 46 12.51 17.26 -0.27
N ASP A 47 12.63 18.55 0.07
CA ASP A 47 12.23 19.05 1.39
C ASP A 47 10.72 19.04 1.60
N ARG A 48 9.94 19.37 0.56
CA ARG A 48 8.48 19.29 0.59
C ARG A 48 8.05 17.83 0.70
N LEU A 49 8.64 16.94 -0.09
CA LEU A 49 8.37 15.50 -0.03
C LEU A 49 8.69 14.94 1.34
N ARG A 50 9.86 15.25 1.90
CA ARG A 50 10.28 14.78 3.23
C ARG A 50 9.30 15.22 4.31
N LYS A 51 8.85 16.48 4.26
CA LYS A 51 7.85 16.99 5.21
C LYS A 51 6.49 16.33 5.01
N LEU A 52 6.06 16.17 3.76
CA LEU A 52 4.75 15.59 3.42
C LEU A 52 4.67 14.11 3.80
N PHE A 53 5.68 13.31 3.45
CA PHE A 53 5.75 11.87 3.77
C PHE A 53 6.07 11.59 5.24
N GLY A 54 6.29 12.63 6.06
CA GLY A 54 6.27 12.51 7.52
C GLY A 54 4.87 12.30 8.10
N ASP A 55 3.81 12.63 7.34
CA ASP A 55 2.42 12.41 7.72
C ASP A 55 1.67 11.73 6.56
N ARG A 56 1.36 10.44 6.71
CA ARG A 56 0.71 9.67 5.66
C ARG A 56 -0.71 10.15 5.33
N LEU A 57 -1.45 10.69 6.30
CA LEU A 57 -2.75 11.30 6.03
C LEU A 57 -2.61 12.61 5.26
N ALA A 58 -1.50 13.34 5.44
CA ALA A 58 -1.19 14.48 4.59
C ALA A 58 -0.90 14.03 3.15
N VAL A 59 -0.14 12.96 2.93
CA VAL A 59 0.08 12.37 1.59
C VAL A 59 -1.25 12.01 0.92
N HIS A 60 -2.14 11.30 1.62
CA HIS A 60 -3.44 10.91 1.06
C HIS A 60 -4.27 12.12 0.66
N ARG A 61 -4.37 13.13 1.55
CA ARG A 61 -5.09 14.38 1.27
C ARG A 61 -4.50 15.13 0.09
N GLU A 62 -3.18 15.17 -0.04
CA GLU A 62 -2.51 15.83 -1.15
C GLU A 62 -2.83 15.15 -2.48
N VAL A 63 -2.72 13.83 -2.54
CA VAL A 63 -3.05 13.05 -3.75
C VAL A 63 -4.53 13.22 -4.15
N GLN A 64 -5.45 13.21 -3.18
CA GLN A 64 -6.88 13.43 -3.40
C GLN A 64 -7.22 14.77 -4.07
N ARG A 65 -6.32 15.76 -4.04
CA ARG A 65 -6.53 17.04 -4.74
C ARG A 65 -6.36 16.93 -6.25
N HIS A 66 -5.63 15.92 -6.71
CA HIS A 66 -5.21 15.76 -8.11
C HIS A 66 -5.91 14.59 -8.80
N VAL A 67 -6.42 13.62 -8.04
CA VAL A 67 -7.08 12.43 -8.60
C VAL A 67 -8.33 12.06 -7.80
N ASP A 68 -9.40 11.69 -8.51
CA ASP A 68 -10.61 11.18 -7.90
C ASP A 68 -10.49 9.66 -7.67
N ILE A 69 -10.39 9.27 -6.40
CA ILE A 69 -10.37 7.89 -5.94
C ILE A 69 -11.52 7.72 -4.93
N PRO A 70 -12.35 6.67 -5.07
CA PRO A 70 -13.50 6.45 -4.18
C PRO A 70 -13.12 6.45 -2.69
N LYS A 71 -13.98 7.06 -1.86
CA LYS A 71 -13.75 7.18 -0.41
C LYS A 71 -13.62 5.83 0.31
N ASP A 72 -14.30 4.79 -0.18
CA ASP A 72 -14.19 3.45 0.39
C ASP A 72 -12.82 2.82 0.13
N VAL A 73 -12.18 3.13 -1.00
CA VAL A 73 -10.80 2.71 -1.31
C VAL A 73 -9.82 3.36 -0.34
N TRP A 74 -9.94 4.67 -0.11
CA TRP A 74 -9.11 5.37 0.89
C TRP A 74 -9.29 4.81 2.30
N ARG A 75 -10.53 4.56 2.70
CA ARG A 75 -10.82 3.95 4.01
C ARG A 75 -10.16 2.58 4.17
N ARG A 76 -10.13 1.76 3.11
CA ARG A 76 -9.40 0.48 3.12
C ARG A 76 -7.90 0.70 3.27
N ILE A 77 -7.32 1.65 2.53
CA ILE A 77 -5.89 1.97 2.61
C ILE A 77 -5.51 2.41 4.03
N GLU A 78 -6.29 3.31 4.63
CA GLU A 78 -6.07 3.78 6.01
C GLU A 78 -6.17 2.63 7.01
N TYR A 79 -7.17 1.76 6.87
CA TYR A 79 -7.29 0.55 7.69
C TYR A 79 -6.04 -0.35 7.61
N PHE A 80 -5.48 -0.55 6.42
CA PHE A 80 -4.29 -1.40 6.25
C PHE A 80 -2.99 -0.73 6.71
N TYR A 81 -2.90 0.59 6.60
CA TYR A 81 -1.83 1.37 7.22
C TYR A 81 -1.84 1.22 8.75
N ASP A 82 -3.01 1.39 9.38
CA ASP A 82 -3.16 1.19 10.82
C ASP A 82 -2.81 -0.24 11.21
N LEU A 83 -3.30 -1.24 10.45
CA LEU A 83 -3.00 -2.65 10.70
C LEU A 83 -1.49 -2.93 10.67
N ARG A 84 -0.77 -2.40 9.67
CA ARG A 84 0.69 -2.49 9.58
C ARG A 84 1.37 -1.82 10.78
N SER A 85 0.92 -0.62 11.15
CA SER A 85 1.45 0.12 12.31
C SER A 85 1.31 -0.70 13.60
N LYS A 86 0.14 -1.29 13.84
CA LYS A 86 -0.10 -2.16 14.99
C LYS A 86 0.82 -3.37 15.03
N MET A 87 1.05 -4.01 13.89
CA MET A 87 1.95 -5.16 13.80
C MET A 87 3.40 -4.84 14.19
N ILE A 88 3.83 -3.58 14.04
CA ILE A 88 5.19 -3.13 14.35
C ILE A 88 5.29 -2.61 15.78
N HIS A 89 4.29 -1.89 16.26
CA HIS A 89 4.37 -1.10 17.49
C HIS A 89 3.62 -1.69 18.69
N GLU A 90 2.72 -2.65 18.47
CA GLU A 90 1.95 -3.27 19.56
C GLU A 90 2.53 -4.62 20.02
N ARG A 91 2.31 -4.95 21.28
CA ARG A 91 2.85 -6.17 21.93
C ARG A 91 2.23 -7.46 21.36
N ALA A 92 0.98 -7.42 20.91
CA ALA A 92 0.28 -8.58 20.39
C ALA A 92 0.29 -8.55 18.85
N THR A 93 0.75 -9.62 18.22
CA THR A 93 0.75 -9.68 16.76
C THR A 93 -0.67 -9.88 16.23
N VAL A 94 -1.16 -8.91 15.47
CA VAL A 94 -2.48 -9.02 14.83
C VAL A 94 -2.39 -10.03 13.68
N PRO A 95 -3.24 -11.07 13.64
CA PRO A 95 -3.29 -11.99 12.51
C PRO A 95 -3.85 -11.28 11.27
N VAL A 96 -3.20 -11.49 10.12
CA VAL A 96 -3.66 -10.98 8.82
C VAL A 96 -4.09 -12.16 7.97
N SER A 97 -5.36 -12.17 7.58
CA SER A 97 -5.96 -13.23 6.78
C SER A 97 -5.72 -13.03 5.28
N ASP A 98 -5.83 -14.12 4.51
CA ASP A 98 -5.73 -14.07 3.05
C ASP A 98 -6.80 -13.15 2.43
N GLY A 99 -8.00 -13.10 3.03
CA GLY A 99 -9.09 -12.21 2.59
C GLY A 99 -8.77 -10.73 2.78
N GLN A 100 -8.10 -10.39 3.87
CA GLN A 100 -7.58 -9.04 4.11
C GLN A 100 -6.54 -8.65 3.05
N ILE A 101 -5.60 -9.53 2.73
CA ILE A 101 -4.60 -9.26 1.68
C ILE A 101 -5.23 -9.07 0.31
N ARG A 102 -6.21 -9.91 -0.07
CA ARG A 102 -6.95 -9.73 -1.33
C ARG A 102 -7.68 -8.39 -1.37
N SER A 103 -8.34 -8.01 -0.27
CA SER A 103 -9.01 -6.72 -0.13
C SER A 103 -8.04 -5.55 -0.28
N TYR A 104 -6.85 -5.64 0.34
CA TYR A 104 -5.85 -4.58 0.21
C TYR A 104 -5.27 -4.49 -1.19
N ARG A 105 -4.92 -5.63 -1.81
CA ARG A 105 -4.45 -5.71 -3.19
C ARG A 105 -5.43 -5.03 -4.14
N ALA A 106 -6.72 -5.32 -4.02
CA ALA A 106 -7.75 -4.71 -4.86
C ALA A 106 -7.80 -3.18 -4.67
N ALA A 107 -7.70 -2.68 -3.43
CA ALA A 107 -7.66 -1.26 -3.16
C ALA A 107 -6.42 -0.59 -3.80
N VAL A 108 -5.24 -1.20 -3.64
CA VAL A 108 -3.98 -0.72 -4.26
C VAL A 108 -4.09 -0.71 -5.79
N GLN A 109 -4.63 -1.77 -6.41
CA GLN A 109 -4.83 -1.82 -7.86
C GLN A 109 -5.75 -0.70 -8.37
N VAL A 110 -6.83 -0.39 -7.64
CA VAL A 110 -7.70 0.75 -8.00
C VAL A 110 -6.92 2.06 -7.96
N VAL A 111 -6.10 2.29 -6.93
CA VAL A 111 -5.25 3.48 -6.88
C VAL A 111 -4.28 3.52 -8.07
N LEU A 112 -3.54 2.43 -8.31
CA LEU A 112 -2.55 2.37 -9.38
C LEU A 112 -3.16 2.58 -10.78
N ARG A 113 -4.36 2.03 -11.03
CA ARG A 113 -5.16 2.32 -12.24
C ARG A 113 -5.46 3.81 -12.36
N ARG A 114 -5.85 4.47 -11.27
CA ARG A 114 -6.21 5.89 -11.28
C ARG A 114 -5.00 6.82 -11.44
N LEU A 115 -3.86 6.46 -10.85
CA LEU A 115 -2.63 7.27 -10.92
C LEU A 115 -1.90 7.13 -12.26
N PHE A 116 -1.90 5.94 -12.86
CA PHE A 116 -0.99 5.59 -13.95
C PHE A 116 -1.63 4.80 -15.10
N ASP A 117 -2.95 4.61 -15.08
CA ASP A 117 -3.70 3.82 -16.09
C ASP A 117 -3.22 2.37 -16.25
N LEU A 118 -2.65 1.79 -15.18
CA LEU A 118 -2.11 0.42 -15.21
C LEU A 118 -3.20 -0.64 -15.33
N GLN A 119 -2.98 -1.64 -16.18
CA GLN A 119 -3.86 -2.79 -16.31
C GLN A 119 -3.36 -3.94 -15.43
N PHE A 120 -4.29 -4.63 -14.77
CA PHE A 120 -3.98 -5.80 -13.95
C PHE A 120 -4.94 -6.92 -14.31
N GLU A 121 -4.40 -8.12 -14.48
CA GLU A 121 -5.17 -9.36 -14.58
C GLU A 121 -5.67 -9.77 -13.18
N ASP A 122 -6.88 -10.31 -13.13
CA ASP A 122 -7.58 -10.69 -11.89
C ASP A 122 -6.96 -11.94 -11.24
#